data_AF-A0A915AE21-F1
#
_entry.id   AF-A0A915AE21-F1
#
_cell.length_a   1.000
_cell.length_b   1.000
_cell.length_c   1.000
_cell.angle_alpha   90.00
_cell.angle_beta   90.00
_cell.angle_gamma   90.00
#
_symmetry.space_group_name_H-M   'P 1'
#
loop_
_entity.id
_entity.type
_entity.pdbx_description
1 polymer ?
#
loop_
_entity_poly.entity_id
_entity_poly.type
_entity_poly.pdbx_seq_one_letter_code
_entity_poly.pdbx_strand_id
1 'polypeptide(L)' 'MLSSRTFKEIGIFGALIVAMHYAYYKIQMNESLVAKDQRQELFYMRWLKKKIPALKGIGIPEEDDH' A
#
# COMPACT_ATOMS: atom_id res chain seq x y z
N MET A 1 4.86 0.42 30.66
CA MET A 1 5.69 -0.64 30.05
C MET A 1 4.84 -1.40 29.04
N LEU A 2 5.34 -1.61 27.81
CA LEU A 2 4.72 -2.51 26.84
C LEU A 2 4.86 -3.95 27.34
N SER A 3 3.75 -4.68 27.43
CA SER A 3 3.78 -6.09 27.83
C SER A 3 4.18 -6.99 26.66
N SER A 4 4.71 -8.19 26.93
CA SER A 4 5.02 -9.18 25.88
C SER A 4 3.79 -9.57 25.06
N ARG A 5 2.59 -9.52 25.66
CA ARG A 5 1.32 -9.73 24.95
C ARG A 5 1.04 -8.59 23.97
N THR A 6 1.16 -7.35 24.42
CA THR A 6 0.96 -6.16 23.59
C THR A 6 1.94 -6.13 22.41
N PHE A 7 3.19 -6.52 22.62
CA PHE A 7 4.18 -6.63 21.54
C PHE A 7 3.77 -7.67 20.49
N LYS A 8 3.27 -8.84 20.91
CA LYS A 8 2.76 -9.88 19.99
C LYS A 8 1.54 -9.40 19.22
N GLU A 9 0.59 -8.76 19.89
CA GLU A 9 -0.62 -8.21 19.25
C GLU A 9 -0.27 -7.14 18.21
N ILE A 10 0.64 -6.22 18.52
CA ILE A 10 1.16 -5.23 17.57
C ILE A 10 1.87 -5.93 16.40
N GLY A 11 2.69 -6.94 16.68
CA GLY A 11 3.39 -7.70 15.64
C GLY A 11 2.44 -8.38 14.66
N ILE A 12 1.41 -9.06 15.18
CA ILE A 12 0.38 -9.72 14.36
C ILE A 12 -0.42 -8.69 13.56
N PHE A 13 -0.83 -7.59 14.19
CA PHE A 13 -1.57 -6.54 13.52
C PHE A 13 -0.75 -5.88 12.39
N GLY A 14 0.53 -5.60 12.65
CA GLY A 14 1.47 -5.12 11.65
C GLY A 14 1.63 -6.09 10.49
N ALA A 15 1.77 -7.39 10.78
CA ALA A 15 1.87 -8.42 9.75
C ALA A 15 0.60 -8.49 8.86
N LEU A 16 -0.59 -8.36 9.45
CA LEU A 16 -1.84 -8.32 8.71
C LEU A 16 -1.93 -7.11 7.77
N ILE A 17 -1.50 -5.93 8.23
CA ILE A 17 -1.46 -4.72 7.39
C ILE A 17 -0.52 -4.93 6.20
N VAL A 18 0.68 -5.47 6.44
CA VAL A 18 1.65 -5.75 5.36
C VAL A 18 1.10 -6.79 4.37
N ALA A 19 0.46 -7.86 4.86
CA ALA A 19 -0.14 -8.88 4.02
C ALA A 19 -1.27 -8.30 3.15
N MET A 20 -2.14 -7.47 3.73
CA MET A 20 -3.21 -6.78 2.99
C MET A 20 -2.64 -5.84 1.93
N HIS A 21 -1.59 -5.08 2.28
CA HIS A 21 -0.91 -4.17 1.36
C HIS A 21 -0.31 -4.94 0.17
N TYR A 22 0.43 -6.02 0.45
CA TYR A 22 1.04 -6.86 -0.57
C TYR A 22 -0.02 -7.49 -1.50
N ALA A 23 -1.07 -8.08 -0.92
CA ALA A 23 -2.15 -8.69 -1.70
C ALA A 23 -2.85 -7.68 -2.61
N TYR A 24 -3.11 -6.47 -2.11
CA TYR A 24 -3.73 -5.40 -2.90
C TYR A 24 -2.90 -5.06 -4.15
N TYR A 25 -1.60 -4.77 -3.99
CA TYR A 25 -0.76 -4.46 -5.15
C TYR A 25 -0.54 -5.64 -6.07
N LYS A 26 -0.51 -6.87 -5.57
CA LYS A 26 -0.45 -8.07 -6.41
C LYS A 26 -1.68 -8.21 -7.30
N ILE A 27 -2.87 -7.87 -6.80
CA ILE A 27 -4.11 -7.86 -7.58
C ILE A 27 -4.10 -6.71 -8.59
N GLN A 28 -3.76 -5.49 -8.17
CA GLN A 28 -3.73 -4.31 -9.04
C GLN A 28 -2.71 -4.45 -10.18
N MET A 29 -1.57 -5.08 -9.93
CA MET A 29 -0.54 -5.32 -10.95
C MET A 29 -0.85 -6.52 -11.85
N ASN A 30 -1.93 -7.26 -11.60
CA ASN A 30 -2.35 -8.37 -12.46
C ASN A 30 -3.23 -7.85 -13.60
N GLU A 31 -2.68 -7.80 -14.81
CA GLU A 31 -3.37 -7.32 -16.02
C GLU A 31 -4.65 -8.11 -16.36
N SER A 32 -4.76 -9.37 -15.95
CA SER A 32 -5.96 -10.18 -16.17
C SER A 32 -7.11 -9.81 -15.22
N LEU A 33 -6.83 -9.16 -14.09
CA LEU A 33 -7.82 -8.79 -13.09
C LEU A 33 -8.14 -7.30 -13.12
N VAL A 34 -7.13 -6.46 -13.36
CA VAL A 34 -7.25 -5.00 -13.38
C VAL A 34 -6.48 -4.45 -14.58
N ALA A 35 -7.23 -3.83 -15.49
CA ALA A 35 -6.64 -3.11 -16.63
C ALA A 35 -5.78 -1.94 -16.13
N LYS A 36 -4.75 -1.55 -16.88
CA LYS A 36 -3.74 -0.56 -16.44
C LYS A 36 -4.35 0.77 -16.05
N ASP A 37 -5.31 1.24 -16.84
CA ASP A 37 -6.09 2.46 -16.65
C ASP A 37 -7.02 2.41 -15.43
N GLN A 38 -7.40 1.20 -15.00
CA GLN A 38 -8.26 0.98 -13.84
C GLN A 38 -7.46 0.76 -12.55
N ARG A 39 -6.12 0.83 -12.60
CA ARG A 39 -5.28 0.63 -11.42
C ARG A 39 -5.50 1.75 -10.43
N GLN A 40 -5.77 1.39 -9.19
CA GLN A 40 -5.98 2.33 -8.12
C GLN A 40 -4.93 2.13 -7.05
N GLU A 41 -4.39 3.24 -6.56
CA GLU A 41 -3.51 3.23 -5.41
C GLU A 41 -4.31 3.35 -4.10
N LEU A 42 -3.83 2.69 -3.05
CA LEU A 42 -4.41 2.83 -1.71
C LEU A 42 -4.41 4.30 -1.28
N PHE A 43 -5.54 4.76 -0.74
CA PHE A 43 -5.77 6.15 -0.34
C PHE A 43 -4.60 6.76 0.48
N TYR A 44 -4.10 6.00 1.46
CA TYR A 44 -3.02 6.50 2.32
C TYR A 44 -1.68 6.57 1.60
N MET A 45 -1.44 5.77 0.55
CA MET A 45 -0.23 5.90 -0.26
C MET A 45 -0.27 7.15 -1.13
N ARG A 46 -1.42 7.50 -1.69
CA ARG A 46 -1.60 8.81 -2.36
C ARG A 46 -1.32 9.97 -1.40
N TRP A 47 -1.89 9.91 -0.20
CA TRP A 47 -1.62 10.89 0.84
C TRP A 47 -0.13 10.94 1.22
N LEU A 48 0.54 9.79 1.35
CA LEU A 48 1.94 9.70 1.73
C LEU A 48 2.86 10.25 0.63
N LYS A 49 2.59 9.93 -0.64
CA LYS A 49 3.31 10.50 -1.80
C LYS A 49 3.15 12.00 -1.91
N LYS A 50 1.96 12.53 -1.61
CA LYS A 50 1.71 13.97 -1.53
C LYS A 50 2.56 14.65 -0.46
N LYS A 51 2.87 13.94 0.64
CA LYS A 51 3.69 14.46 1.74
C LYS A 51 5.19 14.24 1.54
N ILE A 52 5.58 13.15 0.88
CA ILE A 52 6.97 12.75 0.67
C ILE A 52 7.19 12.51 -0.83
N PRO A 53 7.68 13.52 -1.57
CA PRO A 53 7.84 13.46 -3.02
C PRO A 53 8.73 12.31 -3.51
N ALA A 54 9.70 11.88 -2.69
CA ALA A 54 10.58 10.74 -2.99
C ALA A 54 9.83 9.41 -3.17
N LEU A 55 8.60 9.30 -2.67
CA LEU A 55 7.79 8.07 -2.76
C LEU A 55 6.95 8.01 -4.04
N LYS A 56 6.91 9.06 -4.87
CA LYS A 56 6.11 9.10 -6.10
C LYS A 56 6.41 7.94 -7.06
N GLY A 57 7.67 7.48 -7.10
CA GLY A 57 8.10 6.37 -7.95
C GLY A 57 7.79 4.97 -7.40
N ILE A 58 7.15 4.84 -6.23
CA ILE A 58 6.87 3.56 -5.57
C ILE A 58 5.38 3.22 -5.72
N GLY A 59 5.05 1.97 -6.04
CA GLY A 59 3.65 1.51 -6.13
C GLY A 59 3.08 1.67 -7.53
N ILE A 60 1.89 2.26 -7.65
CA ILE A 60 1.28 2.57 -8.96
C ILE A 60 1.68 4.02 -9.29
N PRO A 61 2.36 4.28 -10.42
CA PRO A 61 2.61 5.64 -10.85
C PRO A 61 1.26 6.33 -11.08
N GLU A 62 1.04 7.46 -10.43
CA GLU A 62 -0.03 8.37 -10.84
C GLU A 62 0.36 8.82 -12.25
N GLU A 63 -0.47 8.54 -13.26
CA GLU A 63 -0.29 9.17 -14.57
C GLU A 63 -0.31 10.67 -14.32
N ASP A 64 0.76 11.36 -14.71
CA ASP A 64 0.86 12.81 -14.60
C ASP A 64 -0.43 13.39 -15.22
N ASP A 65 -1.22 14.10 -14.40
CA ASP A 65 -2.34 14.90 -14.88
C ASP A 65 -1.80 15.82 -15.99
N HIS A 66 -2.13 15.50 -17.23
CA HIS A 66 -1.89 16.35 -18.40
C HIS A 66 -2.77 17.60 -18.35
#